data_AF-A0A1H9KCG7-F1
#
_entry.id   AF-A0A1H9KCG7-F1
#
_cell.length_a   1.000
_cell.length_b   1.000
_cell.length_c   1.000
_cell.angle_alpha   90.00
_cell.angle_beta   90.00
_cell.angle_gamma   90.00
#
_symmetry.space_group_name_H-M   'P 1'
#
loop_
_entity.id
_entity.type
_entity.pdbx_description
1 polymer ?
#
loop_
_entity_poly.entity_id
_entity_poly.type
_entity_poly.pdbx_seq_one_letter_code
_entity_poly.pdbx_strand_id
1 'polypeptide(L)'
;MDSYPLSVKVGGKGKALAHASYIAREDKYARRRDDDLVHVESGNMPNWAAHKPAVLWAAADTHECANGCTYREIEIALPRELDDTQRLA
;
A
#
# COMPACT_ATOMS: atom_id res chain seq x y z
N MET A 1 -24.01 3.55 17.38
CA MET A 1 -22.97 2.55 17.08
C MET A 1 -22.26 3.05 15.86
N ASP A 2 -21.00 3.44 16.01
CA ASP A 2 -20.21 3.91 14.88
C ASP A 2 -19.73 2.70 14.09
N SER A 3 -19.94 2.76 12.79
CA SER A 3 -19.58 1.70 11.85
C SER A 3 -18.45 2.20 10.97
N TYR A 4 -17.32 1.50 10.99
CA TYR A 4 -16.18 1.82 10.14
C TYR A 4 -16.19 0.90 8.92
N PRO A 5 -16.35 1.42 7.69
CA PRO A 5 -16.34 0.59 6.49
C PRO A 5 -14.97 -0.07 6.31
N LEU A 6 -15.02 -1.35 5.94
CA LEU A 6 -13.88 -2.17 5.57
C LEU A 6 -14.14 -2.80 4.20
N SER A 7 -13.18 -2.70 3.29
CA SER A 7 -13.25 -3.33 1.98
C SER A 7 -11.98 -4.12 1.69
N VAL A 8 -12.15 -5.25 0.99
CA VAL A 8 -11.04 -6.12 0.58
C VAL A 8 -11.05 -6.28 -0.93
N LYS A 9 -9.91 -6.03 -1.56
CA LYS A 9 -9.73 -6.08 -3.01
C LYS A 9 -8.50 -6.92 -3.36
N VAL A 10 -8.44 -7.35 -4.62
CA VAL A 10 -7.30 -8.10 -5.17
C VAL A 10 -6.76 -7.40 -6.41
N GLY A 11 -5.44 -7.34 -6.52
CA GLY A 11 -4.73 -6.85 -7.69
C GLY A 11 -4.19 -7.99 -8.53
N GLY A 12 -4.49 -7.98 -9.83
CA GLY A 12 -3.91 -8.92 -10.79
C GLY A 12 -2.47 -8.56 -11.16
N LYS A 13 -1.85 -9.39 -12.00
CA LYS A 13 -0.52 -9.13 -12.56
C LYS A 13 -0.41 -7.77 -13.27
N GLY A 14 0.68 -7.05 -13.03
CA GLY A 14 1.00 -5.79 -13.71
C GLY A 14 0.36 -4.54 -13.09
N LYS A 15 -0.16 -4.65 -11.86
CA LYS A 15 -0.85 -3.57 -11.15
C LYS A 15 -0.15 -3.17 -9.85
N ALA A 16 0.69 -4.03 -9.29
CA ALA A 16 1.21 -3.87 -7.93
C ALA A 16 2.07 -2.63 -7.77
N LEU A 17 3.08 -2.44 -8.62
CA LEU A 17 4.02 -1.33 -8.49
C LEU A 17 3.32 0.01 -8.64
N ALA A 18 2.50 0.15 -9.68
CA ALA A 18 1.77 1.39 -9.93
C ALA A 18 0.81 1.74 -8.78
N HIS A 19 0.18 0.73 -8.18
CA HIS A 19 -0.73 0.90 -7.05
C HIS A 19 0.00 1.24 -5.75
N ALA A 20 1.10 0.55 -5.46
CA ALA A 20 1.94 0.83 -4.30
C ALA A 20 2.53 2.25 -4.36
N SER A 21 3.10 2.66 -5.51
CA SER A 21 3.61 4.03 -5.69
C SER A 21 2.51 5.09 -5.57
N TYR A 22 1.27 4.76 -5.94
CA TYR A 22 0.14 5.67 -5.72
C TYR A 22 -0.13 5.87 -4.24
N ILE A 23 -0.33 4.79 -3.47
CA ILE A 23 -0.65 4.85 -2.03
C ILE A 23 0.48 5.55 -1.25
N ALA A 24 1.73 5.14 -1.49
CA ALA A 24 2.90 5.70 -0.80
C ALA A 24 3.30 7.11 -1.27
N ARG A 25 2.57 7.68 -2.25
CA ARG A 25 2.87 8.96 -2.90
C ARG A 25 4.33 9.02 -3.39
N GLU A 26 4.77 7.96 -4.07
CA GLU A 26 6.10 7.87 -4.66
C GLU A 26 6.10 8.23 -6.16
N ASP A 27 7.29 8.37 -6.74
CA ASP A 27 7.51 8.67 -8.15
C ASP A 27 6.70 9.88 -8.66
N LYS A 28 5.83 9.66 -9.65
CA LYS A 28 4.97 10.68 -10.27
C LYS A 28 3.93 11.27 -9.33
N TYR A 29 3.72 10.67 -8.16
CA TYR A 29 2.76 11.11 -7.15
C TYR A 29 3.41 11.91 -6.00
N ALA A 30 4.74 12.00 -5.98
CA ALA A 30 5.50 12.66 -4.91
C ALA A 30 5.14 14.13 -4.68
N ARG A 31 4.62 14.83 -5.70
CA ARG A 31 4.20 16.23 -5.57
C ARG A 31 3.06 16.45 -4.57
N ARG A 32 2.27 15.42 -4.26
CA ARG A 32 1.14 15.48 -3.31
C ARG A 32 1.42 14.75 -2.00
N ARG A 33 2.70 14.43 -1.73
CA ARG A 33 3.07 13.63 -0.57
C ARG A 33 2.68 14.30 0.74
N ASP A 34 2.87 15.60 0.84
CA ASP A 34 2.60 16.36 2.06
C ASP A 34 1.13 16.83 2.17
N ASP A 35 0.29 16.53 1.17
CA ASP A 35 -1.12 16.96 1.15
C ASP A 35 -2.01 16.02 1.97
N ASP A 36 -1.85 14.70 1.79
CA ASP A 36 -2.79 13.70 2.32
C ASP A 36 -2.16 12.41 2.89
N LEU A 37 -0.85 12.21 2.74
CA LEU A 37 -0.18 11.03 3.29
C LEU A 37 0.37 11.33 4.69
N VAL A 38 -0.28 10.75 5.71
CA VAL A 38 0.15 10.91 7.11
C VAL A 38 1.27 9.93 7.46
N HIS A 39 1.16 8.67 7.03
CA HIS A 39 2.14 7.63 7.35
C HIS A 39 2.21 6.58 6.25
N VAL A 40 3.40 6.03 6.04
CA VAL A 40 3.62 4.87 5.17
C VAL A 40 4.76 4.04 5.74
N GLU A 41 4.56 2.73 5.76
CA GLU A 41 5.57 1.79 6.20
C GLU A 41 5.52 0.50 5.39
N SER A 42 6.54 -0.32 5.57
CA SER A 42 6.69 -1.61 4.92
C SER A 42 7.43 -2.55 5.84
N GLY A 43 6.96 -3.80 5.93
CA GLY A 43 7.52 -4.83 6.79
C GLY A 43 7.61 -6.17 6.08
N ASN A 44 8.30 -7.15 6.71
CA ASN A 44 8.49 -8.51 6.18
C ASN A 44 9.04 -8.56 4.75
N MET A 45 9.82 -7.55 4.37
CA MET A 45 10.43 -7.49 3.04
C MET A 45 11.55 -8.54 2.93
N PRO A 46 11.67 -9.24 1.80
CA PRO A 46 12.82 -10.11 1.57
C PRO A 46 14.11 -9.29 1.50
N ASN A 47 15.27 -9.90 1.79
CA ASN A 47 16.56 -9.21 1.86
C ASN A 47 16.87 -8.33 0.63
N TRP A 48 16.46 -8.77 -0.56
CA TRP A 48 16.68 -8.05 -1.82
C TRP A 48 15.76 -6.83 -2.03
N ALA A 49 14.69 -6.68 -1.24
CA ALA A 49 13.77 -5.53 -1.25
C ALA A 49 13.72 -4.78 0.09
N ALA A 50 14.53 -5.17 1.09
CA ALA A 50 14.46 -4.66 2.46
C ALA A 50 14.51 -3.13 2.56
N HIS A 51 15.29 -2.48 1.69
CA HIS A 51 15.43 -1.01 1.66
C HIS A 51 14.62 -0.34 0.55
N LYS A 52 13.95 -1.12 -0.30
CA LYS A 52 13.19 -0.61 -1.44
C LYS A 52 11.99 -1.51 -1.75
N PRO A 53 10.87 -1.34 -1.02
CA PRO A 53 9.64 -2.10 -1.21
C PRO A 53 9.14 -2.12 -2.66
N ALA A 54 9.33 -1.04 -3.41
CA ALA A 54 9.00 -0.96 -4.84
C ALA A 54 9.61 -2.10 -5.67
N VAL A 55 10.78 -2.65 -5.28
CA VAL A 55 11.41 -3.78 -5.98
C VAL A 55 10.57 -5.05 -5.83
N LEU A 56 9.96 -5.28 -4.66
CA LEU A 56 9.04 -6.41 -4.46
C LEU A 56 7.87 -6.34 -5.42
N TRP A 57 7.25 -5.16 -5.52
CA TRP A 57 6.08 -4.95 -6.38
C TRP A 57 6.42 -5.04 -7.86
N ALA A 58 7.57 -4.51 -8.28
CA ALA A 58 8.07 -4.67 -9.65
C ALA A 58 8.34 -6.15 -10.00
N ALA A 59 8.90 -6.91 -9.06
CA ALA A 59 9.15 -8.33 -9.22
C ALA A 59 7.83 -9.11 -9.31
N ALA A 60 6.83 -8.80 -8.48
CA ALA A 60 5.50 -9.40 -8.54
C ALA A 60 4.84 -9.14 -9.91
N ASP A 61 4.87 -7.89 -10.39
CA ASP A 61 4.32 -7.54 -11.70
C ASP A 61 5.00 -8.27 -12.87
N THR A 62 6.28 -8.59 -12.73
CA THR A 62 7.07 -9.28 -13.76
C THR A 62 6.87 -10.79 -13.72
N HIS A 63 6.97 -11.39 -12.54
CA HIS A 63 7.15 -12.84 -12.36
C HIS A 63 5.90 -13.59 -11.93
N GLU A 64 4.84 -12.92 -11.48
CA GLU A 64 3.58 -13.58 -11.14
C GLU A 64 2.94 -14.25 -12.37
N CYS A 65 2.09 -15.26 -12.17
CA CYS A 65 1.37 -15.89 -13.28
C CYS A 65 0.29 -14.97 -13.86
N ALA A 66 -0.15 -15.22 -15.10
CA ALA A 66 -1.09 -14.32 -15.79
C ALA A 66 -2.43 -14.13 -15.04
N ASN A 67 -2.93 -15.20 -14.40
CA ASN A 67 -4.13 -15.18 -13.56
C ASN A 67 -3.81 -15.08 -12.06
N GLY A 68 -2.57 -14.71 -11.73
CA GLY A 68 -2.10 -14.61 -10.35
C GLY A 68 -2.49 -13.29 -9.70
N CYS A 69 -2.46 -13.31 -8.37
CA CYS A 69 -2.76 -12.18 -7.52
C CYS A 69 -1.45 -11.60 -6.97
N THR A 70 -1.13 -10.36 -7.32
CA THR A 70 0.13 -9.71 -6.91
C THR A 70 0.01 -9.04 -5.54
N TYR A 71 -1.19 -8.63 -5.15
CA TYR A 71 -1.46 -8.07 -3.82
C TYR A 71 -2.93 -8.25 -3.41
N ARG A 72 -3.14 -8.25 -2.09
CA ARG A 72 -4.46 -8.04 -1.47
C ARG A 72 -4.45 -6.68 -0.82
N GLU A 73 -5.49 -5.90 -1.06
CA GLU A 73 -5.67 -4.58 -0.49
C GLU A 73 -6.79 -4.63 0.55
N ILE A 74 -6.52 -4.05 1.71
CA ILE A 74 -7.48 -3.91 2.80
C ILE A 74 -7.59 -2.42 3.09
N GLU A 75 -8.75 -1.86 2.76
CA GLU A 75 -9.07 -0.45 3.04
C GLU A 75 -9.97 -0.39 4.26
N ILE A 76 -9.60 0.41 5.25
CA ILE A 76 -10.33 0.57 6.50
C ILE A 76 -10.46 2.06 6.81
N ALA A 77 -11.66 2.50 7.18
CA ALA A 77 -11.82 3.84 7.75
C ALA A 77 -11.32 3.87 9.20
N LEU A 78 -10.42 4.80 9.50
CA LEU A 78 -9.97 5.02 10.88
C LEU A 78 -10.99 5.88 11.65
N PRO A 79 -11.23 5.60 12.95
CA PRO A 79 -12.06 6.46 13.80
C PRO A 79 -11.53 7.89 13.87
N ARG A 80 -12.42 8.87 13.80
CA ARG A 80 -12.05 10.30 13.82
C ARG A 80 -11.66 10.75 15.23
N GLU A 81 -12.10 10.02 16.23
CA GLU A 81 -11.85 10.27 17.65
C GLU A 81 -10.40 9.96 18.04
N LEU A 82 -9.68 9.16 17.22
CA LEU A 82 -8.28 8.86 17.46
C LEU A 82 -7.39 10.04 17.10
N ASP A 83 -6.42 10.33 17.96
CA ASP A 83 -5.31 11.22 17.64
C ASP A 83 -4.28 10.54 16.71
N ASP A 84 -3.31 11.30 16.21
CA ASP A 84 -2.34 10.81 15.24
C ASP A 84 -1.43 9.72 15.81
N THR A 85 -1.15 9.70 17.12
CA THR A 85 -0.35 8.64 17.73
C THR A 85 -1.16 7.35 17.83
N GLN A 86 -2.42 7.46 18.23
CA GLN A 86 -3.35 6.33 18.34
C GLN A 86 -3.69 5.71 16.98
N ARG A 87 -3.69 6.50 15.89
CA ARG A 87 -3.87 6.00 14.52
C ARG A 87 -2.69 5.16 14.02
N LEU A 88 -1.52 5.28 14.64
CA LEU A 88 -0.28 4.61 14.25
C LEU A 88 0.12 3.46 15.18
N ALA A 89 -0.57 3.29 16.31
CA ALA A 89 -0.32 2.26 17.30
C ALA A 89 -0.95 0.91 16.91
#